data_AF-A0A9D1J2I6-F1
#
_entry.id   AF-A0A9D1J2I6-F1
#
_cell.length_a   1.000
_cell.length_b   1.000
_cell.length_c   1.000
_cell.angle_alpha   90.00
_cell.angle_beta   90.00
_cell.angle_gamma   90.00
#
_symmetry.space_group_name_H-M   'P 1'
#
loop_
_entity.id
_entity.type
_entity.pdbx_description
1 polymer ?
#
loop_
_entity_poly.entity_id
_entity_poly.type
_entity_poly.pdbx_seq_one_letter_code
_entity_poly.pdbx_strand_id
1 'polypeptide(L)'
;MEELLVYALLLYEELVAEDEYYKRLDELFLKTPENDDLLYLEYETDIKKAIIYVRTHIDYRNLDAERFGRILMDELKAVYINCPDIKYFADRMYGLWADLPGNIQNMEPFQTLCYADDPLSWNDEAQTRNIYERMLNYYQNT
;
A
#
# COMPACT_ATOMS: atom_id res chain seq x y z
N MET A 1 3.37 -6.90 11.13
CA MET A 1 2.09 -6.19 11.14
C MET A 1 2.07 -5.00 10.18
N GLU A 2 2.90 -3.95 10.33
CA GLU A 2 2.87 -2.78 9.41
C GLU A 2 3.01 -3.15 7.94
N GLU A 3 3.91 -4.08 7.63
CA GLU A 3 4.08 -4.58 6.28
C GLU A 3 2.84 -5.31 5.76
N LEU A 4 2.17 -6.11 6.61
CA LEU A 4 0.88 -6.72 6.23
C LEU A 4 -0.22 -5.69 6.05
N LEU A 5 -0.17 -4.55 6.75
CA LEU A 5 -1.11 -3.47 6.52
C LEU A 5 -0.95 -2.91 5.10
N VAL A 6 0.28 -2.76 4.60
CA VAL A 6 0.51 -2.35 3.20
C VAL A 6 -0.15 -3.34 2.24
N TYR A 7 0.13 -4.64 2.36
CA TYR A 7 -0.48 -5.64 1.48
C TYR A 7 -2.01 -5.71 1.63
N ALA A 8 -2.54 -5.52 2.84
CA ALA A 8 -3.99 -5.48 3.06
C ALA A 8 -4.65 -4.28 2.36
N LEU A 9 -4.01 -3.10 2.38
CA LEU A 9 -4.49 -1.90 1.70
C LEU A 9 -4.41 -2.06 0.18
N LEU A 10 -3.28 -2.56 -0.34
CA LEU A 10 -3.09 -2.79 -1.77
C LEU A 10 -4.08 -3.85 -2.30
N LEU A 11 -4.32 -4.90 -1.51
CA LEU A 11 -5.27 -5.95 -1.88
C LEU A 11 -6.70 -5.43 -1.90
N TYR A 12 -7.06 -4.59 -0.92
CA TYR A 12 -8.38 -3.97 -0.87
C TYR A 12 -8.67 -3.09 -2.09
N GLU A 13 -7.65 -2.39 -2.60
CA GLU A 13 -7.72 -1.59 -3.82
C GLU A 13 -7.48 -2.40 -5.12
N GLU A 14 -7.39 -3.73 -5.03
CA GLU A 14 -7.15 -4.63 -6.16
C GLU A 14 -5.83 -4.34 -6.92
N LEU A 15 -4.82 -3.81 -6.22
CA LEU A 15 -3.49 -3.51 -6.76
C LEU A 15 -2.55 -4.72 -6.70
N VAL A 16 -2.80 -5.62 -5.76
CA VAL A 16 -2.10 -6.92 -5.61
C VAL A 16 -3.12 -8.04 -5.51
N ALA A 17 -2.69 -9.26 -5.84
CA ALA A 17 -3.55 -10.43 -5.74
C ALA A 17 -3.48 -11.07 -4.35
N GLU A 18 -4.49 -11.89 -3.99
CA GLU A 18 -4.57 -12.53 -2.68
C GLU A 18 -3.35 -13.44 -2.38
N ASP A 19 -2.80 -14.08 -3.41
CA ASP A 19 -1.61 -14.93 -3.29
C ASP A 19 -0.35 -14.13 -2.89
N GLU A 20 -0.22 -12.88 -3.34
CA GLU A 20 0.87 -12.00 -2.90
C GLU A 20 0.74 -11.64 -1.42
N TYR A 21 -0.49 -11.40 -0.93
CA TYR A 21 -0.75 -11.20 0.49
C TYR A 21 -0.37 -12.43 1.32
N TYR A 22 -0.85 -13.62 0.93
CA TYR A 22 -0.55 -14.86 1.65
C TYR A 22 0.93 -15.21 1.62
N LYS A 23 1.60 -15.00 0.49
CA LYS A 23 3.05 -15.17 0.40
C LYS A 23 3.78 -14.26 1.38
N ARG A 24 3.37 -12.99 1.49
CA ARG A 24 4.00 -12.07 2.45
C ARG A 24 3.72 -12.47 3.89
N LEU A 25 2.52 -12.94 4.18
CA LEU A 25 2.14 -13.46 5.49
C LEU A 25 3.03 -14.63 5.90
N ASP A 26 3.20 -15.63 5.02
CA ASP A 26 4.07 -16.80 5.26
C ASP A 26 5.52 -16.37 5.51
N GLU A 27 6.08 -15.48 4.68
CA GLU A 27 7.44 -14.97 4.86
C GLU A 27 7.63 -14.24 6.21
N LEU A 28 6.61 -13.52 6.69
CA LEU A 28 6.66 -12.81 7.96
C LEU A 28 6.48 -13.77 9.14
N PHE A 29 5.59 -14.75 9.03
CA PHE A 29 5.37 -15.78 10.03
C PHE A 29 6.64 -16.62 10.21
N LEU A 30 7.27 -17.07 9.12
CA LEU A 30 8.53 -17.81 9.17
C LEU A 30 9.67 -17.03 9.84
N LYS A 31 9.70 -15.69 9.70
CA LYS A 31 10.68 -14.84 10.38
C LYS A 31 10.37 -14.64 11.87
N THR A 32 9.10 -14.64 12.25
CA THR A 32 8.65 -14.45 13.64
C THR A 32 7.55 -15.45 14.02
N PRO A 33 7.87 -16.75 14.17
CA PRO A 33 6.83 -17.78 14.37
C PRO A 33 6.06 -17.65 15.69
N GLU A 34 6.64 -16.96 16.67
CA GLU A 34 6.03 -16.74 17.99
C GLU A 34 5.05 -15.56 18.02
N ASN A 35 4.78 -14.93 16.87
CA ASN A 35 3.82 -13.84 16.78
C ASN A 35 2.40 -14.41 16.65
N ASP A 36 1.60 -14.27 17.71
CA ASP A 36 0.22 -14.77 17.78
C ASP A 36 -0.69 -14.15 16.70
N ASP A 37 -0.50 -12.88 16.34
CA ASP A 37 -1.30 -12.22 15.30
C ASP A 37 -1.02 -12.85 13.92
N LEU A 38 0.25 -13.13 13.62
CA LEU A 38 0.65 -13.80 12.37
C LEU A 38 0.14 -15.23 12.34
N LEU A 39 0.25 -15.96 13.46
CA LEU A 39 -0.27 -17.31 13.58
C LEU A 39 -1.79 -17.35 13.37
N TYR A 40 -2.53 -16.40 13.96
CA TYR A 40 -3.97 -16.30 13.76
C TYR A 40 -4.31 -16.07 12.28
N LEU A 41 -3.59 -15.15 11.62
CA LEU A 41 -3.80 -14.83 10.21
C LEU A 41 -3.48 -16.02 9.28
N GLU A 42 -2.46 -16.82 9.58
CA GLU A 42 -2.14 -18.07 8.84
C GLU A 42 -3.30 -19.07 8.84
N TYR A 43 -4.10 -19.10 9.90
CA TYR A 43 -5.29 -19.96 9.99
C TYR A 43 -6.56 -19.32 9.42
N GLU A 44 -6.58 -18.01 9.17
CA GLU A 44 -7.75 -17.31 8.63
C GLU A 44 -7.86 -17.50 7.12
N THR A 45 -8.94 -18.14 6.69
CA THR A 45 -9.19 -18.47 5.27
C THR A 45 -10.08 -17.45 4.57
N ASP A 46 -10.74 -16.57 5.34
CA ASP A 46 -11.52 -15.47 4.81
C ASP A 46 -10.66 -14.21 4.72
N ILE A 47 -10.22 -13.88 3.51
CA ILE A 47 -9.35 -12.73 3.25
C ILE A 47 -9.94 -11.40 3.74
N LYS A 48 -11.27 -11.25 3.73
CA LYS A 48 -11.92 -10.03 4.23
C LYS A 48 -11.77 -9.91 5.73
N LYS A 49 -11.88 -11.03 6.46
CA LYS A 49 -11.63 -11.05 7.90
C LYS A 49 -10.16 -10.79 8.20
N ALA A 50 -9.24 -11.36 7.43
CA ALA A 50 -7.81 -11.10 7.57
C ALA A 50 -7.48 -9.60 7.41
N ILE A 51 -8.01 -8.94 6.38
CA ILE A 51 -7.86 -7.49 6.17
C ILE A 51 -8.41 -6.69 7.35
N ILE A 52 -9.64 -6.99 7.80
CA ILE A 52 -10.26 -6.33 8.97
C ILE A 52 -9.41 -6.53 10.23
N TYR A 53 -8.91 -7.74 10.44
CA TYR A 53 -8.08 -8.08 11.58
C TYR A 53 -6.80 -7.25 11.60
N VAL A 54 -6.05 -7.24 10.48
CA VAL A 54 -4.84 -6.41 10.34
C VAL A 54 -5.16 -4.93 10.64
N ARG A 55 -6.21 -4.37 10.02
CA ARG A 55 -6.58 -2.96 10.21
C ARG A 55 -6.96 -2.62 11.66
N THR A 56 -7.43 -3.58 12.46
CA THR A 56 -7.85 -3.35 13.85
C THR A 56 -6.78 -3.66 14.89
N HIS A 57 -5.74 -4.41 14.53
CA HIS A 57 -4.66 -4.84 15.43
C HIS A 57 -3.34 -4.09 15.21
N ILE A 58 -3.30 -3.13 14.27
CA ILE A 58 -2.15 -2.21 14.11
C ILE A 58 -2.14 -1.16 15.22
N ASP A 59 -0.96 -0.96 15.83
CA ASP A 59 -0.72 0.19 16.71
C ASP A 59 -0.42 1.45 15.91
N TYR A 60 -1.47 2.14 15.46
CA TYR A 60 -1.34 3.36 14.67
C TYR A 60 -0.62 4.50 15.39
N ARG A 61 -0.54 4.48 16.74
CA ARG A 61 0.15 5.53 17.51
C ARG A 61 1.67 5.43 17.38
N ASN A 62 2.17 4.22 17.17
CA ASN A 62 3.59 3.91 17.06
C ASN A 62 3.98 3.46 15.65
N LEU A 63 3.14 3.75 14.65
CA LEU A 63 3.41 3.43 13.25
C LEU A 63 4.69 4.13 12.78
N ASP A 64 5.66 3.34 12.31
CA ASP A 64 6.86 3.87 11.65
C ASP A 64 6.51 4.31 10.23
N ALA A 65 6.22 5.60 10.07
CA ALA A 65 5.80 6.18 8.79
C ALA A 65 6.87 6.02 7.69
N GLU A 66 8.16 6.06 8.04
CA GLU A 66 9.24 5.91 7.07
C GLU A 66 9.29 4.47 6.56
N ARG A 67 9.31 3.50 7.48
CA ARG A 67 9.31 2.08 7.11
C ARG A 67 8.06 1.71 6.32
N PHE A 68 6.89 2.14 6.79
CA PHE A 68 5.61 1.93 6.09
C PHE A 68 5.66 2.53 4.68
N GLY A 69 6.15 3.77 4.57
CA GLY A 69 6.24 4.46 3.29
C GLY A 69 7.21 3.81 2.32
N ARG A 70 8.37 3.33 2.78
CA ARG A 70 9.34 2.61 1.92
C ARG A 70 8.68 1.39 1.29
N ILE A 71 8.03 0.56 2.11
CA ILE A 71 7.34 -0.65 1.64
C ILE A 71 6.22 -0.27 0.66
N LEU A 72 5.35 0.67 1.03
CA LEU A 72 4.23 1.08 0.17
C LEU A 72 4.70 1.59 -1.19
N MET A 73 5.72 2.45 -1.22
CA MET A 73 6.21 3.04 -2.47
C MET A 73 6.91 2.01 -3.35
N ASP A 74 7.64 1.07 -2.77
CA ASP A 74 8.30 -0.01 -3.53
C ASP A 74 7.26 -0.96 -4.16
N GLU A 75 6.22 -1.36 -3.42
CA GLU A 75 5.15 -2.21 -3.95
C GLU A 75 4.31 -1.47 -5.01
N LEU A 76 3.90 -0.22 -4.75
CA LEU A 76 3.20 0.60 -5.74
C LEU A 76 4.03 0.80 -7.01
N LYS A 77 5.35 0.93 -6.88
CA LYS A 77 6.25 1.08 -8.03
C LYS A 77 6.27 -0.18 -8.89
N ALA A 78 6.25 -1.36 -8.27
CA ALA A 78 6.12 -2.62 -9.00
C ALA A 78 4.79 -2.70 -9.76
N VAL A 79 3.67 -2.34 -9.11
CA VAL A 79 2.35 -2.29 -9.75
C VAL A 79 2.35 -1.28 -10.91
N TYR A 80 2.88 -0.08 -10.70
CA TYR A 80 2.97 0.97 -11.72
C TYR A 80 3.76 0.53 -12.95
N ILE A 81 4.94 -0.08 -12.77
CA ILE A 81 5.79 -0.55 -13.88
C ILE A 81 5.08 -1.63 -14.71
N ASN A 82 4.32 -2.49 -14.03
CA ASN A 82 3.59 -3.59 -14.68
C ASN A 82 2.22 -3.16 -15.25
N CYS A 83 1.82 -1.91 -15.04
CA CYS A 83 0.54 -1.38 -15.49
C CYS A 83 0.71 -0.45 -16.72
N PRO A 84 0.36 -0.89 -17.94
CA PRO A 84 0.48 -0.04 -19.12
C PRO A 84 -0.54 1.11 -19.13
N ASP A 85 -1.70 0.93 -18.50
CA ASP A 85 -2.79 1.90 -18.45
C ASP A 85 -2.70 2.78 -17.20
N ILE A 86 -2.28 4.02 -17.37
CA ILE A 86 -2.15 4.97 -16.26
C ILE A 86 -3.50 5.32 -15.62
N LYS A 87 -4.61 5.29 -16.37
CA LYS A 87 -5.92 5.62 -15.82
C LYS A 87 -6.37 4.53 -14.86
N TYR A 88 -6.21 3.28 -15.27
CA TYR A 88 -6.46 2.12 -14.40
C TYR A 88 -5.67 2.20 -13.08
N PHE A 89 -4.39 2.59 -13.14
CA PHE A 89 -3.60 2.80 -11.93
C PHE A 89 -4.12 3.98 -11.10
N ALA A 90 -4.35 5.13 -11.74
CA ALA A 90 -4.78 6.37 -11.11
C ALA A 90 -6.12 6.25 -10.38
N ASP A 91 -7.11 5.57 -10.98
CA ASP A 91 -8.47 5.42 -10.46
C ASP A 91 -8.53 4.79 -9.05
N ARG A 92 -7.45 4.14 -8.60
CA ARG A 92 -7.32 3.50 -7.28
C ARG A 92 -6.58 4.35 -6.25
N MET A 93 -5.80 5.35 -6.68
CA MET A 93 -4.87 6.05 -5.78
C MET A 93 -5.59 6.88 -4.73
N TYR A 94 -6.73 7.51 -5.10
CA TYR A 94 -7.55 8.23 -4.14
C TYR A 94 -8.17 7.31 -3.08
N GLY A 95 -8.63 6.11 -3.48
CA GLY A 95 -9.15 5.10 -2.56
C GLY A 95 -8.08 4.65 -1.57
N LEU A 96 -6.92 4.28 -2.10
CA LEU A 96 -5.75 3.94 -1.29
C LEU A 96 -5.38 5.04 -0.31
N TRP A 97 -5.32 6.30 -0.76
CA TRP A 97 -5.05 7.46 0.08
C TRP A 97 -6.09 7.61 1.19
N ALA A 98 -7.38 7.49 0.86
CA ALA A 98 -8.48 7.65 1.80
C ALA A 98 -8.44 6.59 2.92
N ASP A 99 -7.93 5.41 2.61
CA ASP A 99 -7.81 4.27 3.53
C ASP A 99 -6.50 4.23 4.34
N LEU A 100 -5.54 5.13 4.06
CA LEU A 100 -4.32 5.25 4.85
C LEU A 100 -4.60 5.62 6.30
N PRO A 101 -3.69 5.27 7.23
CA PRO A 101 -3.75 5.78 8.60
C PRO A 101 -3.77 7.31 8.61
N GLY A 102 -4.78 7.89 9.27
CA GLY A 102 -5.00 9.34 9.24
C GLY A 102 -3.85 10.18 9.81
N ASN A 103 -2.97 9.58 10.63
CA ASN A 103 -1.76 10.23 11.14
C ASN A 103 -0.65 10.39 10.09
N ILE A 104 -0.69 9.67 8.97
CA ILE A 104 0.31 9.76 7.88
C ILE A 104 -0.26 10.26 6.56
N GLN A 105 -1.58 10.22 6.38
CA GLN A 105 -2.28 10.51 5.12
C GLN A 105 -1.90 11.86 4.47
N ASN A 106 -1.57 12.87 5.28
CA ASN A 106 -1.19 14.23 4.82
C ASN A 106 0.33 14.49 4.84
N MET A 107 1.14 13.43 4.97
CA MET A 107 2.60 13.51 4.88
C MET A 107 3.05 13.12 3.47
N GLU A 108 4.16 13.68 2.99
CA GLU A 108 4.78 13.16 1.76
C GLU A 108 5.49 11.82 2.04
N PRO A 109 5.46 10.87 1.09
CA PRO A 109 4.86 10.95 -0.25
C PRO A 109 3.36 10.58 -0.31
N PHE A 110 2.74 10.25 0.83
CA PHE A 110 1.36 9.74 0.90
C PHE A 110 0.33 10.74 0.38
N GLN A 111 0.48 12.02 0.70
CA GLN A 111 -0.44 13.08 0.27
C GLN A 111 -0.56 13.14 -1.26
N THR A 112 0.51 12.85 -1.99
CA THR A 112 0.52 12.87 -3.46
C THR A 112 -0.51 11.92 -4.07
N LEU A 113 -0.86 10.82 -3.40
CA LEU A 113 -1.86 9.86 -3.87
C LEU A 113 -3.26 10.46 -4.08
N CYS A 114 -3.60 11.57 -3.40
CA CYS A 114 -4.94 12.16 -3.49
C CYS A 114 -5.15 13.12 -4.67
N TYR A 115 -4.07 13.50 -5.38
CA TYR A 115 -4.12 14.49 -6.45
C TYR A 115 -3.21 14.18 -7.65
N ALA A 116 -2.39 13.11 -7.60
CA ALA A 116 -1.41 12.82 -8.64
C ALA A 116 -2.03 12.65 -10.05
N ASP A 117 -3.29 12.25 -10.10
CA ASP A 117 -4.08 12.02 -11.31
C ASP A 117 -4.88 13.24 -11.78
N ASP A 118 -4.92 14.35 -11.03
CA ASP A 118 -5.60 15.59 -11.42
C ASP A 118 -5.31 16.00 -12.88
N PRO A 119 -4.06 15.91 -13.39
CA PRO A 119 -3.75 16.29 -14.77
C PRO A 119 -4.41 15.44 -15.85
N LEU A 120 -4.89 14.24 -15.53
CA LEU A 120 -5.65 13.41 -16.46
C LEU A 120 -6.96 14.07 -16.87
N SER A 121 -7.53 14.96 -16.04
CA SER A 121 -8.78 15.67 -16.35
C SER A 121 -8.64 16.66 -17.53
N TRP A 122 -7.42 17.13 -17.83
CA TRP A 122 -7.08 17.89 -19.04
C TRP A 122 -6.12 17.12 -19.98
N ASN A 123 -6.13 15.79 -19.86
CA ASN A 123 -5.42 14.84 -20.72
C ASN A 123 -3.88 15.02 -20.76
N ASP A 124 -3.29 15.48 -19.65
CA ASP A 124 -1.84 15.62 -19.49
C ASP A 124 -1.24 14.39 -18.79
N GLU A 125 -1.15 13.28 -19.52
CA GLU A 125 -0.55 12.05 -19.00
C GLU A 125 0.93 12.22 -18.65
N ALA A 126 1.66 13.08 -19.36
CA ALA A 126 3.09 13.29 -19.13
C ALA A 126 3.32 13.91 -17.74
N GLN A 127 2.50 14.89 -17.37
CA GLN A 127 2.54 15.48 -16.04
C GLN A 127 2.13 14.46 -14.96
N THR A 128 1.06 13.69 -15.16
CA THR A 128 0.64 12.64 -14.23
C THR A 128 1.75 11.61 -14.00
N ARG A 129 2.39 11.12 -15.06
CA ARG A 129 3.53 10.18 -14.95
C ARG A 129 4.68 10.79 -14.16
N ASN A 130 5.02 12.05 -14.43
CA ASN A 130 6.10 12.72 -13.70
C ASN A 130 5.82 12.82 -12.20
N ILE A 131 4.57 13.10 -11.81
CA ILE A 131 4.17 13.17 -10.40
C ILE A 131 4.30 11.79 -9.74
N TYR A 132 3.72 10.75 -10.34
CA TYR A 132 3.83 9.38 -9.82
C TYR A 132 5.27 8.91 -9.72
N GLU A 133 6.08 9.10 -10.77
CA GLU A 133 7.48 8.69 -10.76
C GLU A 133 8.26 9.38 -9.63
N ARG A 134 8.00 10.66 -9.34
CA ARG A 134 8.64 11.35 -8.20
C ARG A 134 8.19 10.79 -6.85
N MET A 135 6.89 10.56 -6.69
CA MET A 135 6.30 9.97 -5.49
C MET A 135 6.86 8.56 -5.22
N LEU A 136 6.84 7.68 -6.22
CA LEU A 136 7.29 6.29 -6.15
C LEU A 136 8.80 6.17 -5.89
N ASN A 137 9.59 7.20 -6.24
CA ASN A 137 11.03 7.25 -5.98
C ASN A 137 11.39 8.08 -4.73
N TYR A 138 10.41 8.52 -3.94
CA TYR A 138 10.63 9.45 -2.82
C TYR A 138 11.70 8.96 -1.85
N TYR A 139 11.62 7.69 -1.43
CA TYR A 139 12.53 7.11 -0.45
C TYR A 139 13.86 6.58 -1.03
N GLN A 140 14.02 6.55 -2.35
CA GLN A 140 15.27 6.10 -2.98
C GLN A 140 16.34 7.21 -2.99
N ASN A 141 15.91 8.46 -2.77
CA ASN A 141 16.76 9.65 -2.79
C ASN A 141 17.02 10.23 -1.39
N THR A 142 16.69 9.49 -0.32
CA THR A 142 16.76 9.91 1.09
C THR A 142 17.46 8.87 1.94
#